data_AF-A0A2M7BV47-F1
#
_entry.id   AF-A0A2M7BV47-F1
#
_cell.length_a   1.000
_cell.length_b   1.000
_cell.length_c   1.000
_cell.angle_alpha   90.00
_cell.angle_beta   90.00
_cell.angle_gamma   90.00
#
_symmetry.space_group_name_H-M   'P 1'
#
loop_
_entity.id
_entity.type
_entity.pdbx_description
1 polymer ?
#
loop_
_entity_poly.entity_id
_entity_poly.type
_entity_poly.pdbx_seq_one_letter_code
_entity_poly.pdbx_strand_id
1 'polypeptide(L)'
;MISLNEGVVERRALVLIKSMTKTKICQNCHKKFTIEPEDFEFYKKIEVPEPTFCPECRAQRRFAFCNLMELYKRKCDFSNKDIISIYRSDSPFKIYHSKIWWSDKWDPMDYGRNYDFKQPFLEQFKRLMLDVPRPHNFNLGSVNCDYCAGVYNCKNCYMCVGNRSEDCLYSFVGLSRNCLDSFLP
;
A
#
# COMPACT_ATOMS: atom_id res chain seq x y z
N MET A 1 18.56 41.58 -61.37
CA MET A 1 19.37 41.53 -60.14
C MET A 1 18.51 42.06 -59.00
N ILE A 2 17.59 41.25 -58.46
CA ILE A 2 16.85 41.53 -57.23
C ILE A 2 16.74 40.22 -56.46
N SER A 3 17.17 40.29 -55.20
CA SER A 3 17.16 39.26 -54.18
C SER A 3 15.74 38.90 -53.73
N LEU A 4 15.62 37.73 -53.09
CA LEU A 4 14.96 37.49 -51.80
C LEU A 4 14.57 36.01 -51.71
N ASN A 5 15.39 35.22 -51.02
CA ASN A 5 15.02 33.88 -50.58
C ASN A 5 15.58 33.65 -49.16
N GLU A 6 15.10 34.46 -48.21
CA GLU A 6 15.44 34.38 -46.77
C GLU A 6 14.24 33.93 -45.91
N GLY A 7 13.37 33.05 -46.44
CA GLY A 7 12.08 32.75 -45.79
C GLY A 7 11.88 31.35 -45.20
N VAL A 8 12.76 30.38 -45.47
CA VAL A 8 12.42 28.95 -45.28
C VAL A 8 13.28 28.22 -44.25
N VAL A 9 14.37 28.82 -43.76
CA VAL A 9 15.34 28.11 -42.88
C VAL A 9 15.00 28.18 -41.38
N GLU A 10 14.18 29.12 -40.93
CA GLU A 10 13.93 29.31 -39.48
C GLU A 10 12.81 28.45 -38.87
N ARG A 11 11.97 27.77 -39.67
CA ARG A 11 10.87 26.95 -39.13
C ARG A 11 11.23 25.49 -38.81
N ARG A 12 12.51 25.11 -38.85
CA ARG A 12 12.98 23.78 -38.45
C ARG A 12 13.71 23.73 -37.10
N ALA A 13 13.95 24.87 -36.47
CA ALA A 13 14.67 24.94 -35.19
C ALA A 13 13.78 24.87 -33.93
N LEU A 14 12.45 24.98 -34.06
CA LEU A 14 11.53 25.08 -32.91
C LEU A 14 10.90 23.76 -32.43
N VAL A 15 11.23 22.61 -33.03
CA VAL A 15 10.73 21.28 -32.58
C VAL A 15 11.80 20.50 -31.79
N LEU A 16 12.96 21.10 -31.51
CA LEU A 16 14.02 20.51 -30.67
C LEU A 16 14.02 21.08 -29.25
N ILE A 17 12.83 21.28 -28.64
CA ILE A 17 12.76 21.42 -27.19
C ILE A 17 13.02 20.04 -26.60
N LYS A 18 14.31 19.79 -26.32
CA LYS A 18 14.87 18.76 -25.43
C LYS A 18 13.84 17.95 -24.64
N SER A 19 13.34 16.89 -25.25
CA SER A 19 12.92 15.69 -24.55
C SER A 19 14.20 14.97 -24.09
N MET A 20 14.81 15.48 -23.02
CA MET A 20 16.00 14.85 -22.44
C MET A 20 15.57 13.83 -21.40
N THR A 21 15.64 12.56 -21.80
CA THR A 21 15.61 11.45 -20.84
C THR A 21 16.81 11.56 -19.91
N LYS A 22 16.61 11.29 -18.62
CA LYS A 22 17.68 11.31 -17.62
C LYS A 22 17.83 9.92 -17.03
N THR A 23 19.00 9.33 -17.20
CA THR A 23 19.34 8.10 -16.50
C THR A 23 19.85 8.42 -15.10
N LYS A 24 19.30 7.77 -14.08
CA LYS A 24 19.76 7.83 -12.69
C LYS A 24 20.10 6.44 -12.16
N ILE A 25 20.91 6.39 -11.10
CA ILE A 25 21.19 5.18 -10.33
C ILE A 25 20.27 5.15 -9.11
N CYS A 26 19.55 4.06 -8.92
CA CYS A 26 18.67 3.85 -7.77
C CYS A 26 19.48 3.79 -6.47
N GLN A 27 19.08 4.55 -5.45
CA GLN A 27 19.76 4.55 -4.14
C GLN A 27 19.68 3.19 -3.41
N ASN A 28 18.66 2.37 -3.67
CA ASN A 28 18.44 1.09 -2.98
C ASN A 28 19.11 -0.10 -3.66
N CYS A 29 18.77 -0.33 -4.92
CA CYS A 29 19.21 -1.52 -5.65
C CYS A 29 20.39 -1.25 -6.58
N HIS A 30 20.86 0.00 -6.65
CA HIS A 30 21.97 0.46 -7.49
C HIS A 30 21.81 0.18 -9.00
N LYS A 31 20.60 -0.20 -9.43
CA LYS A 31 20.25 -0.36 -10.86
C LYS A 31 20.00 1.01 -11.49
N LYS A 32 20.33 1.12 -12.77
CA LYS A 32 19.99 2.29 -13.58
C LYS A 32 18.49 2.30 -13.88
N PHE A 33 17.88 3.48 -13.87
CA PHE A 33 16.51 3.69 -14.31
C PHE A 33 16.41 5.03 -15.05
N THR A 34 15.46 5.11 -15.96
CA THR A 34 15.22 6.31 -16.79
C THR A 34 14.06 7.10 -16.21
N ILE A 35 14.20 8.43 -16.24
CA ILE A 35 13.11 9.38 -16.02
C ILE A 35 12.77 9.97 -17.38
N GLU A 36 11.52 9.81 -17.79
CA GLU A 36 11.03 10.27 -19.08
C GLU A 36 10.76 11.78 -19.05
N PRO A 37 10.79 12.48 -20.20
CA PRO A 37 10.55 13.92 -20.29
C PRO A 37 9.25 14.35 -19.61
N GLU A 38 8.18 13.58 -19.84
CA GLU A 38 6.83 13.81 -19.31
C GLU A 38 6.81 13.71 -17.78
N ASP A 39 7.68 12.89 -17.19
CA ASP A 39 7.80 12.77 -15.75
C ASP A 39 8.28 14.08 -15.12
N PHE A 40 9.18 14.84 -15.78
CA PHE A 40 9.66 16.12 -15.23
C PHE A 40 8.56 17.17 -15.18
N GLU A 41 7.72 17.25 -16.22
CA GLU A 41 6.58 18.14 -16.24
C GLU A 41 5.58 17.77 -15.13
N PHE A 42 5.36 16.47 -14.93
CA PHE A 42 4.52 15.97 -13.84
C PHE A 42 5.09 16.35 -12.47
N TYR A 43 6.36 16.06 -12.19
CA TYR A 43 6.99 16.38 -10.90
C TYR A 43 6.99 17.89 -10.61
N LYS A 44 7.19 18.73 -11.63
CA LYS A 44 7.07 20.18 -11.52
C LYS A 44 5.64 20.61 -11.18
N LYS A 45 4.64 20.01 -11.82
CA LYS A 45 3.22 20.33 -11.59
C LYS A 45 2.77 20.03 -10.15
N ILE A 46 3.27 18.95 -9.55
CA ILE A 46 2.94 18.57 -8.17
C ILE A 46 3.96 19.07 -7.14
N GLU A 47 4.92 19.89 -7.55
CA GLU A 47 5.94 20.51 -6.68
C GLU A 47 6.78 19.52 -5.85
N VAL A 48 7.13 18.36 -6.45
CA VAL A 48 7.98 17.35 -5.80
C VAL A 48 9.33 17.17 -6.50
N PRO A 49 10.38 16.76 -5.78
CA PRO A 49 11.66 16.45 -6.41
C PRO A 49 11.58 15.16 -7.27
N GLU A 50 12.49 15.09 -8.24
CA GLU A 50 12.69 13.88 -9.05
C GLU A 50 13.00 12.64 -8.16
N PRO A 51 12.57 11.44 -8.56
CA PRO A 51 12.80 10.22 -7.79
C PRO A 51 14.30 9.90 -7.64
N THR A 52 14.64 9.39 -6.45
CA THR A 52 15.95 8.79 -6.13
C THR A 52 15.93 7.26 -6.14
N PHE A 53 14.73 6.66 -6.23
CA PHE A 53 14.49 5.22 -6.25
C PHE A 53 13.84 4.83 -7.59
N CYS A 54 14.24 3.69 -8.14
CA CYS A 54 13.62 3.14 -9.34
C CYS A 54 12.14 2.81 -9.10
N PRO A 55 11.33 2.68 -10.18
CA PRO A 55 9.90 2.36 -10.08
C PRO A 55 9.59 1.16 -9.17
N GLU A 56 10.37 0.09 -9.27
CA GLU A 56 10.18 -1.15 -8.49
C GLU A 56 10.47 -0.94 -7.02
N CYS A 57 11.56 -0.24 -6.67
CA CYS A 57 11.86 0.04 -5.26
C CYS A 57 10.83 0.99 -4.63
N ARG A 58 10.28 1.92 -5.42
CA ARG A 58 9.15 2.75 -4.98
C ARG A 58 7.90 1.90 -4.77
N ALA A 59 7.63 0.94 -5.65
CA ALA A 59 6.51 0.02 -5.49
C ALA A 59 6.66 -0.83 -4.21
N GLN A 60 7.83 -1.44 -3.99
CA GLN A 60 8.12 -2.19 -2.77
C GLN A 60 7.88 -1.36 -1.51
N ARG A 61 8.30 -0.09 -1.48
CA ARG A 61 8.05 0.82 -0.36
C ARG A 61 6.56 1.12 -0.16
N ARG A 62 5.81 1.33 -1.25
CA ARG A 62 4.36 1.53 -1.19
C ARG A 62 3.63 0.30 -0.64
N PHE A 63 4.09 -0.89 -1.02
CA PHE A 63 3.49 -2.16 -0.61
C PHE A 63 4.12 -2.77 0.66
N ALA A 64 5.11 -2.12 1.28
CA ALA A 64 5.85 -2.67 2.42
C ALA A 64 4.96 -3.00 3.64
N PHE A 65 3.80 -2.34 3.76
CA PHE A 65 2.83 -2.56 4.82
C PHE A 65 1.54 -3.24 4.33
N CYS A 66 1.49 -3.61 3.05
CA CYS A 66 0.33 -4.27 2.45
C CYS A 66 0.58 -5.78 2.42
N ASN A 67 -0.16 -6.52 3.24
CA ASN A 67 -0.34 -7.95 3.02
C ASN A 67 -1.64 -8.14 2.25
N LEU A 68 -1.55 -8.72 1.05
CA LEU A 68 -2.70 -8.94 0.19
C LEU A 68 -3.42 -10.25 0.49
N MET A 69 -2.72 -11.36 0.71
CA MET A 69 -3.37 -12.68 0.78
C MET A 69 -2.76 -13.67 1.78
N GLU A 70 -1.63 -13.35 2.40
CA GLU A 70 -0.99 -14.32 3.28
C GLU A 70 -1.68 -14.34 4.64
N LEU A 71 -2.16 -15.53 5.01
CA LEU A 71 -2.81 -15.77 6.30
C LEU A 71 -1.95 -16.67 7.17
N TYR A 72 -1.87 -16.32 8.44
CA TYR A 72 -1.02 -16.95 9.42
C TYR A 72 -1.84 -17.40 10.61
N LYS A 73 -1.65 -18.64 11.04
CA LYS A 73 -2.17 -19.08 12.33
C LYS A 73 -1.30 -18.49 13.44
N ARG A 74 -1.91 -17.74 14.37
CA ARG A 74 -1.25 -17.23 15.57
C ARG A 74 -2.21 -17.20 16.75
N LYS A 75 -1.71 -16.89 17.94
CA LYS A 75 -2.55 -16.63 19.10
C LYS A 75 -2.95 -15.16 19.17
N CYS A 76 -4.17 -14.90 19.61
CA CYS A 76 -4.65 -13.57 19.96
C CYS A 76 -3.94 -13.08 21.23
N ASP A 77 -3.32 -11.91 21.17
CA ASP A 77 -2.53 -11.38 22.30
C ASP A 77 -3.39 -10.96 23.50
N PHE A 78 -4.71 -10.77 23.30
CA PHE A 78 -5.65 -10.50 24.40
C PHE A 78 -6.19 -11.77 25.06
N SER A 79 -6.67 -12.73 24.25
CA SER A 79 -7.44 -13.88 24.74
C SER A 79 -6.70 -15.21 24.71
N ASN A 80 -5.49 -15.25 24.15
CA ASN A 80 -4.66 -16.44 23.94
C ASN A 80 -5.32 -17.55 23.09
N LYS A 81 -6.44 -17.24 22.42
CA LYS A 81 -7.12 -18.16 21.50
C LYS A 81 -6.44 -18.18 20.13
N ASP A 82 -6.50 -19.32 19.46
CA ASP A 82 -6.03 -19.45 18.08
C ASP A 82 -6.87 -18.56 17.14
N ILE A 83 -6.20 -17.83 16.27
CA ILE A 83 -6.78 -16.96 15.25
C ILE A 83 -6.00 -17.11 13.94
N ILE A 84 -6.67 -16.84 12.83
CA ILE A 84 -6.04 -16.65 11.51
C ILE A 84 -5.80 -15.16 11.35
N SER A 85 -4.65 -14.71 10.89
CA SER A 85 -4.30 -13.28 10.82
C SER A 85 -3.50 -12.94 9.57
N ILE A 86 -3.60 -11.69 9.10
CA ILE A 86 -2.69 -11.13 8.09
C ILE A 86 -1.30 -10.78 8.67
N TYR A 87 -1.09 -10.96 9.97
CA TYR A 87 0.19 -10.75 10.63
C TYR A 87 0.82 -12.09 10.96
N ARG A 88 2.10 -12.24 10.58
CA ARG A 88 2.93 -13.37 10.97
C ARG A 88 3.02 -13.51 12.50
N SER A 89 3.33 -14.71 12.98
CA SER A 89 3.50 -14.98 14.42
C SER A 89 4.71 -14.26 15.04
N ASP A 90 5.74 -13.95 14.26
CA ASP A 90 6.94 -13.20 14.67
C ASP A 90 6.79 -11.67 14.54
N SER A 91 5.61 -11.19 14.11
CA SER A 91 5.31 -9.76 14.04
C SER A 91 5.42 -9.12 15.43
N PRO A 92 6.10 -7.96 15.56
CA PRO A 92 6.28 -7.30 16.85
C PRO A 92 5.01 -6.56 17.33
N PHE A 93 3.95 -6.53 16.52
CA PHE A 93 2.69 -5.88 16.87
C PHE A 93 1.84 -6.78 17.77
N LYS A 94 1.12 -6.16 18.72
CA LYS A 94 0.04 -6.82 19.47
C LYS A 94 -1.19 -6.96 18.58
N ILE A 95 -1.70 -8.17 18.44
CA ILE A 95 -2.77 -8.53 17.51
C ILE A 95 -3.96 -9.11 18.27
N TYR A 96 -5.11 -8.46 18.13
CA TYR A 96 -6.37 -8.87 18.75
C TYR A 96 -7.32 -9.48 17.71
N HIS A 97 -8.13 -10.45 18.16
CA HIS A 97 -9.25 -10.90 17.35
C HIS A 97 -10.20 -9.71 17.06
N SER A 98 -10.75 -9.60 15.85
CA SER A 98 -11.48 -8.39 15.40
C SER A 98 -12.72 -8.14 16.26
N LYS A 99 -13.42 -9.20 16.69
CA LYS A 99 -14.52 -9.10 17.66
C LYS A 99 -14.11 -8.53 19.02
N ILE A 100 -12.85 -8.69 19.44
CA ILE A 100 -12.31 -8.10 20.67
C ILE A 100 -11.88 -6.66 20.39
N TRP A 101 -11.20 -6.43 19.26
CA TRP A 101 -10.73 -5.12 18.85
C TRP A 101 -11.87 -4.10 18.70
N TRP A 102 -13.03 -4.52 18.19
CA TRP A 102 -14.25 -3.70 18.09
C TRP A 102 -15.17 -3.74 19.32
N SER A 103 -14.74 -4.34 20.42
CA SER A 103 -15.54 -4.41 21.66
C SER A 103 -15.00 -3.48 22.73
N ASP A 104 -15.81 -3.22 23.76
CA ASP A 104 -15.44 -2.40 24.93
C ASP A 104 -14.50 -3.12 25.91
N LYS A 105 -13.82 -4.19 25.48
CA LYS A 105 -12.90 -4.98 26.32
C LYS A 105 -11.52 -4.34 26.50
N TRP A 106 -11.21 -3.32 25.72
CA TRP A 106 -9.98 -2.54 25.79
C TRP A 106 -10.30 -1.11 25.37
N ASP A 107 -9.54 -0.15 25.86
CA ASP A 107 -9.71 1.26 25.50
C ASP A 107 -8.47 1.76 24.72
N PRO A 108 -8.64 2.29 23.49
CA PRO A 108 -7.56 2.97 22.77
C PRO A 108 -6.92 4.12 23.56
N MET A 109 -7.69 4.79 24.43
CA MET A 109 -7.22 5.94 25.21
C MET A 109 -6.23 5.55 26.32
N ASP A 110 -6.23 4.29 26.77
CA ASP A 110 -5.25 3.77 27.74
C ASP A 110 -3.80 3.87 27.21
N TYR A 111 -3.63 3.95 25.89
CA TYR A 111 -2.33 4.08 25.23
C TYR A 111 -1.92 5.53 24.97
N GLY A 112 -2.73 6.50 25.40
CA GLY A 112 -2.44 7.94 25.27
C GLY A 112 -1.15 8.32 25.97
N ARG A 113 -0.34 9.18 25.33
CA ARG A 113 0.96 9.65 25.85
C ARG A 113 1.14 11.12 25.52
N ASN A 114 1.81 11.85 26.43
CA ASN A 114 2.27 13.20 26.14
C ASN A 114 3.44 13.15 25.15
N TYR A 115 3.48 14.13 24.24
CA TYR A 115 4.57 14.25 23.26
C TYR A 115 5.82 14.89 23.91
N ASP A 116 6.98 14.26 23.74
CA ASP A 116 8.27 14.77 24.22
C ASP A 116 9.07 15.43 23.08
N PHE A 117 9.19 16.76 23.09
CA PHE A 117 9.94 17.52 22.08
C PHE A 117 11.45 17.26 22.10
N LYS A 118 11.98 16.59 23.14
CA LYS A 118 13.41 16.23 23.22
C LYS A 118 13.74 14.96 22.44
N GLN A 119 12.74 14.17 22.05
CA GLN A 119 12.94 12.91 21.32
C GLN A 119 12.46 13.00 19.86
N PRO A 120 13.08 12.26 18.93
CA PRO A 120 12.60 12.21 17.55
C PRO A 120 11.17 11.67 17.46
N PHE A 121 10.33 12.37 16.70
CA PHE A 121 8.91 12.02 16.52
C PHE A 121 8.70 10.56 16.09
N LEU A 122 9.41 10.10 15.06
CA LEU A 122 9.21 8.77 14.48
C LEU A 122 9.56 7.63 15.46
N GLU A 123 10.46 7.86 16.40
CA GLU A 123 10.80 6.87 17.41
C GLU A 123 9.71 6.76 18.47
N GLN A 124 9.18 7.91 18.93
CA GLN A 124 8.01 7.94 19.82
C GLN A 124 6.78 7.31 19.16
N PHE A 125 6.54 7.64 17.88
CA PHE A 125 5.45 7.09 17.10
C PHE A 125 5.60 5.58 16.87
N LYS A 126 6.81 5.09 16.59
CA LYS A 126 7.09 3.66 16.47
C LYS A 126 6.75 2.90 17.75
N ARG A 127 7.15 3.42 18.92
CA ARG A 127 6.82 2.81 20.21
C ARG A 127 5.31 2.74 20.42
N LEU A 128 4.60 3.84 20.14
CA LEU A 128 3.14 3.86 20.20
C LEU A 128 2.52 2.81 19.27
N MET A 129 2.97 2.74 18.01
CA MET A 129 2.48 1.77 17.03
C MET A 129 2.72 0.30 17.41
N LEU A 130 3.76 0.01 18.19
CA LEU A 130 4.07 -1.32 18.70
C LEU A 130 3.22 -1.69 19.92
N ASP A 131 2.91 -0.68 20.74
CA ASP A 131 2.14 -0.88 21.97
C ASP A 131 0.64 -0.98 21.74
N VAL A 132 0.09 -0.19 20.81
CA VAL A 132 -1.34 -0.17 20.48
C VAL A 132 -1.72 -1.44 19.70
N PRO A 133 -2.72 -2.21 20.16
CA PRO A 133 -3.11 -3.44 19.50
C PRO A 133 -3.82 -3.19 18.15
N ARG A 134 -3.61 -4.10 17.21
CA ARG A 134 -4.19 -4.09 15.86
C ARG A 134 -5.22 -5.21 15.70
N PRO A 135 -6.24 -5.06 14.86
CA PRO A 135 -7.13 -6.17 14.54
C PRO A 135 -6.36 -7.18 13.68
N HIS A 136 -6.62 -8.47 13.89
CA HIS A 136 -5.92 -9.55 13.19
C HIS A 136 -6.16 -9.60 11.68
N ASN A 137 -7.25 -9.01 11.20
CA ASN A 137 -7.60 -8.83 9.80
C ASN A 137 -8.49 -7.59 9.66
N PHE A 138 -8.79 -7.22 8.42
CA PHE A 138 -9.70 -6.13 8.07
C PHE A 138 -10.97 -6.66 7.41
N ASN A 139 -11.56 -7.72 7.99
CA ASN A 139 -12.82 -8.27 7.50
C ASN A 139 -13.98 -7.51 8.14
N LEU A 140 -14.49 -6.51 7.43
CA LEU A 140 -15.47 -5.55 7.94
C LEU A 140 -16.85 -5.85 7.36
N GLY A 141 -17.88 -5.79 8.21
CA GLY A 141 -19.28 -6.03 7.82
C GLY A 141 -19.54 -7.40 7.18
N SER A 142 -18.66 -8.38 7.43
CA SER A 142 -18.65 -9.65 6.72
C SER A 142 -19.05 -10.82 7.61
N VAL A 143 -19.73 -11.81 7.05
CA VAL A 143 -20.29 -12.98 7.76
C VAL A 143 -19.67 -14.25 7.21
N ASN A 144 -19.22 -15.16 8.09
CA ASN A 144 -18.56 -16.41 7.70
C ASN A 144 -17.38 -16.21 6.73
N CYS A 145 -16.48 -15.27 7.05
CA CYS A 145 -15.35 -14.89 6.22
C CYS A 145 -14.02 -14.93 6.99
N ASP A 146 -13.87 -15.81 7.98
CA ASP A 146 -12.72 -15.79 8.92
C ASP A 146 -11.37 -16.08 8.23
N TYR A 147 -11.40 -16.73 7.06
CA TYR A 147 -10.23 -17.09 6.25
C TYR A 147 -10.00 -16.14 5.06
N CYS A 148 -10.49 -14.90 5.14
CA CYS A 148 -10.23 -13.87 4.13
C CYS A 148 -9.16 -12.88 4.61
N ALA A 149 -8.37 -12.35 3.68
CA ALA A 149 -7.26 -11.44 3.94
C ALA A 149 -7.63 -9.98 3.71
N GLY A 150 -8.80 -9.55 4.21
CA GLY A 150 -9.35 -8.22 3.98
C GLY A 150 -10.52 -8.26 3.01
N VAL A 151 -11.72 -8.40 3.55
CA VAL A 151 -12.98 -8.31 2.81
C VAL A 151 -13.95 -7.31 3.43
N TYR A 152 -14.76 -6.66 2.60
CA TYR A 152 -15.75 -5.69 3.05
C TYR A 152 -17.16 -6.09 2.60
N ASN A 153 -18.09 -6.21 3.55
CA ASN A 153 -19.49 -6.58 3.30
C ASN A 153 -19.65 -7.87 2.47
N CYS A 154 -18.84 -8.89 2.78
CA CYS A 154 -18.89 -10.19 2.12
C CYS A 154 -19.59 -11.24 2.99
N LYS A 155 -20.12 -12.29 2.37
CA LYS A 155 -20.77 -13.40 3.07
C LYS A 155 -20.29 -14.74 2.53
N ASN A 156 -20.01 -15.70 3.43
CA ASN A 156 -19.59 -17.06 3.07
C ASN A 156 -18.41 -17.09 2.09
N CYS A 157 -17.46 -16.16 2.23
CA CYS A 157 -16.27 -16.12 1.38
C CYS A 157 -15.09 -16.78 2.07
N TYR A 158 -14.23 -17.45 1.31
CA TYR A 158 -13.08 -18.18 1.84
C TYR A 158 -11.83 -17.90 1.00
N MET A 159 -10.72 -17.51 1.64
CA MET A 159 -9.47 -17.16 0.94
C MET A 159 -9.66 -16.10 -0.15
N CYS A 160 -10.54 -15.13 0.12
CA CYS A 160 -10.84 -14.04 -0.80
C CYS A 160 -10.29 -12.71 -0.29
N VAL A 161 -10.13 -11.77 -1.22
CA VAL A 161 -9.87 -10.34 -0.97
C VAL A 161 -10.86 -9.54 -1.78
N GLY A 162 -11.37 -8.45 -1.23
CA GLY A 162 -12.21 -7.51 -1.99
C GLY A 162 -13.49 -7.13 -1.27
N ASN A 163 -14.61 -6.98 -1.99
CA ASN A 163 -15.81 -6.38 -1.40
C ASN A 163 -17.14 -6.83 -2.01
N ARG A 164 -18.20 -6.79 -1.18
CA ARG A 164 -19.61 -6.95 -1.53
C ARG A 164 -19.89 -8.21 -2.35
N SER A 165 -19.32 -9.32 -1.90
CA SER A 165 -19.43 -10.60 -2.60
C SER A 165 -19.97 -11.70 -1.69
N GLU A 166 -20.62 -12.69 -2.29
CA GLU A 166 -21.26 -13.79 -1.57
C GLU A 166 -20.89 -15.14 -2.18
N ASP A 167 -20.66 -16.14 -1.33
CA ASP A 167 -20.38 -17.52 -1.74
C ASP A 167 -19.20 -17.61 -2.74
N CYS A 168 -18.11 -16.89 -2.45
CA CYS A 168 -16.92 -16.84 -3.30
C CYS A 168 -15.69 -17.46 -2.63
N LEU A 169 -14.90 -18.22 -3.38
CA LEU A 169 -13.75 -18.97 -2.86
C LEU A 169 -12.48 -18.65 -3.66
N TYR A 170 -11.34 -18.50 -2.98
CA TYR A 170 -10.00 -18.36 -3.56
C TYR A 170 -9.89 -17.28 -4.66
N SER A 171 -10.48 -16.11 -4.42
CA SER A 171 -10.71 -15.12 -5.49
C SER A 171 -10.44 -13.67 -5.04
N PHE A 172 -10.05 -12.84 -6.00
CA PHE A 172 -10.20 -11.38 -5.88
C PHE A 172 -11.61 -11.00 -6.34
N VAL A 173 -12.42 -10.44 -5.44
CA VAL A 173 -13.87 -10.30 -5.66
C VAL A 173 -14.36 -8.87 -5.53
N GLY A 174 -15.38 -8.53 -6.33
CA GLY A 174 -16.04 -7.24 -6.31
C GLY A 174 -17.44 -7.35 -6.87
N LEU A 175 -18.46 -7.21 -6.03
CA LEU A 175 -19.87 -7.38 -6.44
C LEU A 175 -20.13 -8.76 -7.09
N SER A 176 -19.46 -9.80 -6.59
CA SER A 176 -19.44 -11.13 -7.19
C SER A 176 -20.30 -12.12 -6.40
N ARG A 177 -20.83 -13.14 -7.06
CA ARG A 177 -21.57 -14.23 -6.40
C ARG A 177 -21.22 -15.57 -7.03
N ASN A 178 -21.07 -16.61 -6.20
CA ASN A 178 -20.79 -17.98 -6.65
C ASN A 178 -19.54 -18.09 -7.53
N CYS A 179 -18.47 -17.38 -7.17
CA CYS A 179 -17.20 -17.42 -7.89
C CYS A 179 -16.20 -18.35 -7.20
N LEU A 180 -15.45 -19.10 -8.00
CA LEU A 180 -14.38 -19.98 -7.53
C LEU A 180 -13.14 -19.70 -8.39
N ASP A 181 -11.97 -19.68 -7.75
CA ASP A 181 -10.65 -19.58 -8.39
C ASP A 181 -10.53 -18.43 -9.41
N SER A 182 -11.19 -17.31 -9.13
CA SER A 182 -11.15 -16.09 -9.93
C SER A 182 -9.99 -15.22 -9.47
N PHE A 183 -8.79 -15.56 -9.94
CA PHE A 183 -7.61 -14.73 -9.78
C PHE A 183 -7.61 -13.60 -10.82
N LEU A 184 -7.49 -12.35 -10.37
CA LEU A 184 -7.01 -11.27 -11.22
C LEU A 184 -5.46 -11.32 -11.20
N PRO A 185 -4.78 -11.44 -12.35
CA PRO A 185 -3.32 -11.40 -12.43
C PRO A 185 -2.73 -10.05 -12.00
#